data_AF-A0A359HA62-F1
#
_entry.id   AF-A0A359HA62-F1
#
_cell.length_a   1.000
_cell.length_b   1.000
_cell.length_c   1.000
_cell.angle_alpha   90.00
_cell.angle_beta   90.00
_cell.angle_gamma   90.00
#
_symmetry.space_group_name_H-M   'P 1'
#
loop_
_entity.id
_entity.type
_entity.pdbx_description
1 polymer ?
#
loop_
_entity_poly.entity_id
_entity_poly.type
_entity_poly.pdbx_seq_one_letter_code
_entity_poly.pdbx_strand_id
1 'polypeptide(L)'
;MRPIHHQLADLTEAHLFISVLAYHLLIGIETGLREQGNTRQWSTIKKILYTHTRSSIILHGEENKIYSIRLSSQPEPEQQDIYKKLGIKDSLKNKHTVLHRRM
;
A
#
# COMPACT_ATOMS: atom_id res chain seq x y z
N MET A 1 33.14 -21.80 -26.16
CA MET A 1 32.44 -20.56 -25.79
C MET A 1 31.51 -20.87 -24.62
N ARG A 2 31.62 -20.16 -23.49
CA ARG A 2 30.72 -20.34 -22.34
C ARG A 2 29.42 -19.57 -22.60
N PRO A 3 28.23 -20.13 -22.38
CA PRO A 3 26.98 -19.39 -22.52
C PRO A 3 26.90 -18.34 -21.40
N ILE A 4 26.71 -17.08 -21.76
CA ILE A 4 26.41 -16.01 -20.82
C ILE A 4 24.91 -16.14 -20.53
N HIS A 5 24.55 -16.64 -19.36
CA HIS A 5 23.14 -16.75 -18.98
C HIS A 5 22.52 -15.36 -18.81
N HIS A 6 21.45 -15.09 -19.58
CA HIS A 6 20.65 -13.86 -19.59
C HIS A 6 19.79 -13.64 -18.32
N GLN A 7 20.06 -14.32 -17.20
CA GLN A 7 19.24 -14.22 -15.97
C GLN A 7 19.18 -12.79 -15.39
N LEU A 8 20.20 -11.95 -15.64
CA LEU A 8 20.17 -10.54 -15.25
C LEU A 8 19.27 -9.69 -16.17
N ALA A 9 19.12 -10.05 -17.45
CA ALA A 9 18.36 -9.26 -18.41
C ALA A 9 16.87 -9.25 -18.05
N ASP A 10 16.31 -10.41 -17.69
CA ASP A 10 14.89 -10.55 -17.34
C ASP A 10 14.53 -9.76 -16.07
N LEU A 11 15.41 -9.75 -15.06
CA LEU A 11 15.22 -8.94 -13.84
C LEU A 11 15.28 -7.45 -14.13
N THR A 12 16.12 -7.04 -15.09
CA THR A 12 16.27 -5.64 -15.50
C THR A 12 15.02 -5.19 -16.28
N GLU A 13 14.49 -6.03 -17.16
CA GLU A 13 13.24 -5.78 -17.89
C GLU A 13 12.05 -5.62 -16.93
N ALA A 14 11.91 -6.53 -15.96
CA ALA A 14 10.87 -6.43 -14.94
C ALA A 14 11.00 -5.14 -14.10
N HIS A 15 12.22 -4.75 -13.74
CA HIS A 15 12.45 -3.52 -12.97
C HIS A 15 12.11 -2.25 -13.78
N LEU A 16 12.46 -2.22 -15.06
CA LEU A 16 12.11 -1.12 -15.96
C LEU A 16 10.59 -1.02 -16.12
N PHE A 17 9.91 -2.15 -16.30
CA PHE A 17 8.46 -2.19 -16.40
C PHE A 17 7.76 -1.64 -15.15
N ILE A 18 8.18 -2.10 -13.96
CA ILE A 18 7.62 -1.61 -12.68
C ILE A 18 7.91 -0.11 -12.50
N SER A 19 9.09 0.36 -12.87
CA SER A 19 9.47 1.77 -12.75
C SER A 19 8.63 2.67 -13.63
N VAL A 20 8.43 2.27 -14.90
CA VAL A 20 7.57 2.99 -15.84
C VAL A 20 6.12 2.99 -15.35
N LEU A 21 5.61 1.85 -14.88
CA LEU A 21 4.26 1.76 -14.32
C LEU A 21 4.09 2.67 -13.10
N ALA A 22 5.05 2.68 -12.19
CA ALA A 22 5.03 3.55 -11.00
C ALA A 22 5.03 5.04 -11.37
N TYR A 23 5.79 5.42 -12.39
CA TYR A 23 5.78 6.79 -12.91
C TYR A 23 4.41 7.19 -13.46
N HIS A 24 3.79 6.36 -14.29
CA HIS A 24 2.46 6.64 -14.83
C HIS A 24 1.40 6.72 -13.72
N LEU A 25 1.47 5.84 -12.73
CA LEU A 25 0.59 5.88 -11.57
C LEU A 25 0.75 7.18 -10.79
N LEU A 26 1.99 7.62 -10.55
CA LEU A 26 2.28 8.88 -9.86
C LEU A 26 1.70 10.07 -10.63
N ILE A 27 1.94 10.15 -11.94
CA ILE A 27 1.42 11.21 -12.80
C ILE A 27 -0.11 11.22 -12.79
N GLY A 28 -0.76 10.05 -12.83
CA GLY A 28 -2.21 9.94 -12.76
C GLY A 28 -2.77 10.49 -11.44
N ILE A 29 -2.13 10.14 -10.31
CA ILE A 29 -2.50 10.66 -8.99
C ILE A 29 -2.30 12.17 -8.91
N GLU A 30 -1.15 12.69 -9.33
CA GLU A 30 -0.86 14.12 -9.29
C GLU A 30 -1.82 14.93 -10.18
N THR A 31 -2.10 14.43 -11.40
CA THR A 31 -3.01 15.10 -12.33
C THR A 31 -4.43 15.12 -11.79
N GLY A 32 -4.94 13.98 -11.29
CA GLY A 32 -6.27 13.91 -10.70
C GLY A 32 -6.42 14.80 -9.46
N LEU A 33 -5.38 14.91 -8.63
CA LEU A 33 -5.38 15.83 -7.49
C LEU A 33 -5.36 17.29 -7.92
N ARG A 34 -4.58 17.64 -8.95
CA ARG A 34 -4.51 19.01 -9.49
C ARG A 34 -5.82 19.47 -10.11
N GLU A 35 -6.50 18.59 -10.85
CA GLU A 35 -7.83 18.86 -11.42
C GLU A 35 -8.87 19.19 -10.34
N GLN A 36 -8.73 18.58 -9.16
CA GLN A 36 -9.55 18.85 -7.97
C GLN A 36 -9.03 20.02 -7.11
N GLY A 37 -8.12 20.83 -7.65
CA GLY A 37 -7.58 22.04 -7.00
C GLY A 37 -6.51 21.77 -5.93
N ASN A 38 -5.99 20.55 -5.80
CA ASN A 38 -4.91 20.24 -4.87
C ASN A 38 -3.54 20.33 -5.56
N THR A 39 -2.81 21.41 -5.28
CA THR A 39 -1.50 21.71 -5.88
C THR A 39 -0.31 21.36 -4.97
N ARG A 40 -0.56 20.63 -3.87
CA ARG A 40 0.49 20.19 -2.93
C ARG A 40 1.50 19.29 -3.66
N GLN A 41 2.76 19.39 -3.29
CA GLN A 41 3.80 18.50 -3.81
C GLN A 41 3.54 17.04 -3.40
N TRP A 42 3.93 16.10 -4.25
CA TRP A 42 3.82 14.66 -3.94
C TRP A 42 4.45 14.27 -2.61
N SER A 43 5.60 14.85 -2.25
CA SER A 43 6.28 14.62 -0.97
C SER A 43 5.36 14.91 0.23
N THR A 44 4.59 16.00 0.17
CA THR A 44 3.62 16.39 1.20
C THR A 44 2.44 15.43 1.25
N ILE A 45 1.86 15.10 0.08
CA ILE A 45 0.75 14.13 -0.02
C ILE A 45 1.18 12.78 0.55
N LYS A 46 2.36 12.29 0.15
CA LYS A 46 2.95 11.05 0.65
C LYS A 46 3.14 11.09 2.16
N LYS A 47 3.63 12.20 2.71
CA LYS A 47 3.81 12.36 4.17
C LYS A 47 2.48 12.29 4.92
N ILE A 48 1.43 12.92 4.39
CA ILE A 48 0.08 12.88 4.98
C ILE A 48 -0.47 11.45 4.93
N LEU A 49 -0.36 10.77 3.79
CA LEU A 49 -0.88 9.41 3.63
C LEU A 49 -0.05 8.35 4.39
N TYR A 50 1.23 8.61 4.64
CA TYR A 50 2.15 7.67 5.30
C TYR A 50 1.68 7.28 6.72
N THR A 51 0.97 8.15 7.42
CA THR A 51 0.46 7.84 8.77
C THR A 51 -0.78 6.95 8.74
N HIS A 52 -1.48 6.82 7.60
CA HIS A 52 -2.59 5.89 7.42
C HIS A 52 -2.04 4.48 7.17
N THR A 53 -1.92 3.67 8.22
CA THR A 53 -1.28 2.36 8.17
C THR A 53 -2.19 1.24 8.62
N ARG A 54 -1.85 0.02 8.20
CA ARG A 54 -2.54 -1.20 8.61
C ARG A 54 -1.58 -2.07 9.41
N SER A 55 -1.90 -2.27 10.67
CA SER A 55 -1.07 -3.02 11.62
C SER A 55 -1.64 -4.41 11.85
N SER A 56 -0.75 -5.40 11.90
CA SER A 56 -1.09 -6.77 12.28
C SER A 56 -0.49 -7.07 13.65
N ILE A 57 -1.35 -7.40 14.61
CA ILE A 57 -0.96 -7.84 15.95
C ILE A 57 -1.11 -9.35 15.99
N ILE A 58 -0.04 -10.05 16.36
CA ILE A 58 -0.03 -11.50 16.55
C ILE A 58 0.08 -11.75 18.05
N LEU A 59 -0.90 -12.46 18.63
CA LEU A 59 -0.88 -12.87 20.03
C LEU A 59 -0.80 -14.39 20.11
N HIS A 60 0.10 -14.87 20.96
CA HIS A 60 0.20 -16.27 21.32
C HIS A 60 -0.63 -16.50 22.59
N GLY A 61 -1.71 -17.27 22.47
CA GLY A 61 -2.52 -17.68 23.63
C GLY A 61 -2.18 -19.06 24.13
N GLU A 62 -2.83 -19.47 25.21
CA GLU A 62 -2.76 -20.83 25.73
C GLU A 62 -3.38 -21.84 24.72
N GLU A 63 -2.95 -23.11 24.80
CA GLU A 63 -3.37 -24.20 23.91
C GLU A 63 -3.04 -24.03 22.41
N ASN A 64 -1.84 -23.52 22.08
CA ASN A 64 -1.33 -23.46 20.69
C ASN A 64 -2.22 -22.61 19.73
N LYS A 65 -3.07 -21.73 20.29
CA LYS A 65 -3.93 -20.79 19.54
C LYS A 65 -3.13 -19.53 19.20
N ILE A 66 -3.18 -19.12 17.93
CA ILE A 66 -2.56 -17.88 17.46
C ILE A 66 -3.68 -16.92 17.04
N TYR A 67 -3.75 -15.78 17.71
CA TYR A 67 -4.68 -14.72 17.37
C TYR A 67 -3.99 -13.74 16.42
N SER A 68 -4.55 -13.55 15.22
CA SER A 68 -4.08 -12.53 14.28
C SER A 68 -5.13 -11.45 14.15
N ILE A 69 -4.85 -10.30 14.76
CA ILE A 69 -5.72 -9.13 14.72
C ILE A 69 -5.17 -8.18 13.67
N ARG A 70 -5.99 -7.81 12.69
CA ARG A 70 -5.61 -6.84 11.66
C ARG A 70 -6.40 -5.56 11.85
N LEU A 71 -5.70 -4.55 12.35
CA LEU A 71 -6.25 -3.24 12.65
C LEU A 71 -5.88 -2.29 11.52
N SER A 72 -6.89 -1.59 11.00
CA SER A 72 -6.68 -0.47 10.08
C SER A 72 -6.88 0.81 10.88
N SER A 73 -5.91 1.72 10.86
CA SER A 73 -6.10 3.07 11.42
C SER A 73 -7.26 3.75 10.71
N GLN A 74 -8.03 4.58 11.41
CA GLN A 74 -9.01 5.45 10.75
C GLN A 74 -8.28 6.58 10.02
N PRO A 75 -8.72 6.97 8.81
CA PRO A 75 -8.10 8.06 8.09
C PRO A 75 -8.41 9.40 8.76
N GLU A 76 -7.37 10.20 8.98
CA GLU A 76 -7.46 11.58 9.46
C GLU A 76 -8.17 12.48 8.44
N PRO A 77 -8.73 13.64 8.84
CA PRO A 77 -9.49 14.52 7.94
C PRO A 77 -8.74 14.90 6.65
N GLU A 78 -7.43 15.19 6.73
CA GLU A 78 -6.62 15.49 5.55
C GLU A 78 -6.48 14.28 4.61
N GLN A 79 -6.38 13.07 5.16
CA GLN A 79 -6.29 11.84 4.37
C GLN A 79 -7.64 11.55 3.70
N GLN A 80 -8.74 11.77 4.43
CA GLN A 80 -10.09 11.65 3.89
C GLN A 80 -10.33 12.63 2.74
N ASP A 81 -9.87 13.87 2.85
CA ASP A 81 -9.96 14.87 1.77
C ASP A 81 -9.20 14.41 0.51
N ILE A 82 -7.98 13.89 0.68
CA ILE A 82 -7.20 13.33 -0.43
C ILE A 82 -7.93 12.14 -1.08
N TYR A 83 -8.46 11.20 -0.30
CA TYR A 83 -9.20 10.05 -0.84
C TYR A 83 -10.49 10.46 -1.55
N LYS A 84 -11.23 11.44 -1.00
CA LYS A 84 -12.43 12.00 -1.65
C LYS A 84 -12.11 12.61 -3.00
N LYS A 85 -11.04 13.41 -3.10
CA LYS A 85 -10.57 14.01 -4.36
C LYS A 85 -10.15 12.95 -5.38
N LEU A 86 -9.58 11.84 -4.92
CA LEU A 86 -9.22 10.70 -5.76
C LEU A 86 -10.41 9.75 -6.06
N GLY A 87 -11.61 10.02 -5.53
CA GLY A 87 -12.77 9.15 -5.70
C GLY A 87 -12.66 7.79 -4.99
N ILE A 88 -11.75 7.66 -4.04
CA ILE A 88 -11.48 6.42 -3.31
C ILE A 88 -12.41 6.33 -2.09
N LYS A 89 -13.20 5.26 -2.02
CA LYS A 89 -14.01 4.95 -0.83
C LYS A 89 -13.17 4.13 0.15
N ASP A 90 -13.07 4.59 1.40
CA ASP A 90 -12.45 3.79 2.46
C ASP A 90 -13.32 2.55 2.74
N SER A 91 -12.75 1.38 2.43
CA SER A 91 -13.40 0.08 2.60
C SER A 91 -12.73 -0.77 3.68
N LEU A 92 -11.72 -0.22 4.38
CA LEU A 92 -10.89 -0.98 5.29
C LEU A 92 -11.58 -1.21 6.63
N LYS A 93 -12.43 -2.24 6.68
CA LYS A 93 -13.00 -2.74 7.92
C LYS A 93 -11.92 -3.46 8.75
N ASN A 94 -11.97 -3.26 10.07
CA ASN A 94 -11.19 -4.05 11.02
C ASN A 94 -11.56 -5.53 10.88
N LYS A 95 -10.55 -6.41 10.78
CA LYS A 95 -10.76 -7.85 10.65
C LYS A 95 -10.08 -8.57 11.82
N HIS A 96 -10.88 -9.32 12.56
CA HIS A 96 -10.41 -10.24 13.58
C HIS A 96 -10.34 -11.64 12.97
N THR A 97 -9.20 -12.32 13.05
CA THR A 97 -9.05 -13.69 12.55
C THR A 97 -8.39 -14.56 13.61
N VAL A 98 -9.08 -15.62 14.01
CA VAL A 98 -8.53 -16.64 14.90
C VAL A 98 -7.96 -17.75 14.03
N LEU A 99 -6.65 -18.00 14.13
CA LEU A 99 -6.00 -19.10 13.42
C LEU A 99 -5.80 -20.25 14.40
N HIS A 100 -6.44 -21.39 14.12
CA HIS A 100 -6.17 -22.63 14.83
C HIS A 100 -5.04 -23.38 14.12
N ARG A 101 -3.96 -23.68 14.85
CA ARG A 101 -2.88 -24.51 14.32
C ARG A 101 -3.36 -25.95 14.29
N ARG A 102 -3.74 -26.47 13.11
CA ARG A 102 -3.84 -27.93 12.93
C ARG A 102 -2.42 -28.50 12.91
N MET A 103 -2.14 -29.38 13.87
CA MET A 103 -1.03 -30.35 13.77
C MET A 103 -1.33 -31.35 12.65
#